data_AF-C9PSF6-F1
#
_entry.id   AF-C9PSF6-F1
#
_cell.length_a   1.000
_cell.length_b   1.000
_cell.length_c   1.000
_cell.angle_alpha   90.00
_cell.angle_beta   90.00
_cell.angle_gamma   90.00
#
_symmetry.space_group_name_H-M   'P 1'
#
loop_
_entity.id
_entity.type
_entity.pdbx_description
1 polymer ?
#
loop_
_entity_poly.entity_id
_entity_poly.type
_entity_poly.pdbx_seq_one_letter_code
_entity_poly.pdbx_strand_id
1 'polypeptide(L)'
;MKVLLSIKPEFVEKIISGEKKFEFRKSLPKREGITTIVVYSTMPVGKVVGEFKIKDVISHTPESLWEKTKEFSGITKNFFDEYFSTRALAHAFEIDSFKLYDEPLAISDVIASGTPPQSYCYIN
;
A
#
# COMPACT_ATOMS: atom_id res chain seq x y z
N MET A 1 0.48 -0.04 -15.72
CA MET A 1 0.02 1.28 -15.21
C MET A 1 0.39 1.42 -13.74
N LYS A 2 0.60 2.64 -13.27
CA LYS A 2 0.98 2.93 -11.89
C LYS A 2 -0.14 3.59 -11.10
N VAL A 3 -0.16 3.35 -9.79
CA VAL A 3 -1.07 4.01 -8.85
C VAL A 3 -0.27 4.57 -7.69
N LEU A 4 -0.56 5.80 -7.27
CA LEU A 4 0.00 6.39 -6.07
C LEU A 4 -0.87 6.06 -4.84
N LEU A 5 -0.26 5.55 -3.78
CA LEU A 5 -0.87 5.28 -2.48
C LEU A 5 -0.15 6.05 -1.37
N SER A 6 -0.94 6.52 -0.40
CA SER A 6 -0.42 7.04 0.87
C SER A 6 -0.29 5.90 1.89
N ILE A 7 0.88 5.79 2.54
CA ILE A 7 1.20 4.77 3.55
C ILE A 7 1.89 5.47 4.73
N LYS A 8 1.59 5.05 5.97
CA LYS A 8 2.27 5.59 7.16
C LYS A 8 3.75 5.17 7.18
N PRO A 9 4.67 6.03 7.67
CA PRO A 9 6.11 5.73 7.73
C PRO A 9 6.43 4.38 8.37
N GLU A 10 5.78 4.04 9.49
CA GLU A 10 5.97 2.77 10.20
C GLU A 10 5.68 1.53 9.34
N PHE A 11 4.75 1.60 8.38
CA PHE A 11 4.46 0.49 7.47
C PHE A 11 5.38 0.50 6.26
N VAL A 12 5.83 1.67 5.81
CA VAL A 12 6.86 1.79 4.76
C VAL A 12 8.15 1.12 5.21
N GLU A 13 8.60 1.38 6.43
CA GLU A 13 9.81 0.76 7.01
C GLU A 13 9.72 -0.76 7.02
N LYS A 14 8.56 -1.32 7.39
CA LYS A 14 8.31 -2.77 7.37
C LYS A 14 8.28 -3.37 5.97
N ILE A 15 7.83 -2.60 4.97
CA ILE A 15 7.90 -3.03 3.56
C ILE A 15 9.36 -3.09 3.12
N ILE A 16 10.14 -2.06 3.45
CA ILE A 16 11.57 -1.98 3.11
C ILE A 16 12.36 -3.11 3.79
N SER A 17 12.07 -3.42 5.06
CA SER A 17 12.74 -4.51 5.80
C SER A 17 12.32 -5.92 5.34
N GLY A 18 11.21 -6.03 4.59
CA GLY A 18 10.64 -7.30 4.17
C GLY A 18 9.74 -7.99 5.22
N GLU A 19 9.54 -7.38 6.39
CA GLU A 19 8.58 -7.84 7.40
C GLU A 19 7.13 -7.81 6.89
N LYS A 20 6.82 -6.80 6.06
CA LYS A 20 5.50 -6.59 5.46
C LYS A 20 5.55 -6.89 3.97
N LYS A 21 4.91 -7.99 3.56
CA LYS A 21 4.76 -8.38 2.15
C LYS A 21 3.35 -8.14 1.60
N PHE A 22 2.44 -7.62 2.42
CA PHE A 22 1.05 -7.36 2.03
C PHE A 22 0.63 -5.96 2.40
N GLU A 23 0.17 -5.17 1.41
CA GLU A 23 -0.46 -3.86 1.64
C GLU A 23 -1.98 -4.00 1.60
N PHE A 24 -2.63 -3.78 2.75
CA PHE A 24 -4.06 -4.01 2.93
C PHE A 24 -4.89 -2.80 2.54
N ARG A 25 -6.01 -3.02 1.85
CA ARG A 25 -6.92 -1.95 1.42
C ARG A 25 -8.38 -2.36 1.54
N LYS A 26 -9.23 -1.38 1.87
CA LYS A 26 -10.70 -1.51 1.90
C LYS A 26 -11.34 -1.48 0.52
N SER A 27 -10.62 -0.97 -0.48
CA SER A 27 -11.05 -0.89 -1.87
C SER A 27 -9.84 -0.95 -2.79
N LEU A 28 -10.05 -1.49 -3.99
CA LEU A 28 -9.04 -1.54 -5.04
C LEU A 28 -9.23 -0.39 -6.04
N PRO A 29 -8.15 0.02 -6.73
CA PRO A 29 -8.26 0.71 -8.00
C PRO A 29 -9.17 -0.02 -8.98
N LYS A 30 -9.97 0.73 -9.74
CA LYS A 30 -10.98 0.20 -10.65
C LYS A 30 -10.45 -0.18 -12.03
N ARG A 31 -9.31 0.39 -12.45
CA ARG A 31 -8.72 0.11 -13.76
C ARG A 31 -7.84 -1.13 -13.69
N GLU A 32 -7.89 -1.94 -14.73
CA GLU A 32 -7.03 -3.12 -14.88
C GLU A 32 -5.60 -2.75 -15.30
N GLY A 33 -4.68 -3.72 -15.24
CA GLY A 33 -3.30 -3.54 -15.70
C GLY A 33 -2.43 -2.69 -14.77
N ILE A 34 -2.80 -2.57 -13.49
CA ILE A 34 -1.95 -1.92 -12.48
C ILE A 34 -0.89 -2.92 -12.07
N THR A 35 0.35 -2.53 -12.30
CA THR A 35 1.52 -3.38 -12.07
C THR A 35 2.40 -2.86 -10.94
N THR A 36 2.20 -1.60 -10.55
CA THR A 36 3.10 -0.88 -9.66
C THR A 36 2.34 0.10 -8.78
N ILE A 37 2.68 0.10 -7.51
CA ILE A 37 2.25 1.09 -6.54
C ILE A 37 3.43 2.03 -6.25
N VAL A 38 3.24 3.32 -6.50
CA VAL A 38 4.13 4.38 -6.00
C VAL A 38 3.68 4.77 -4.60
N VAL A 39 4.63 4.92 -3.69
CA VAL A 39 4.36 5.08 -2.25
C VAL A 39 4.70 6.49 -1.80
N TYR A 40 3.67 7.23 -1.41
CA TYR A 40 3.81 8.44 -0.60
C TYR A 40 3.84 8.05 0.88
N SER A 41 4.94 8.34 1.56
CA SER A 41 5.06 8.19 3.00
C SER A 41 4.47 9.43 3.68
N THR A 42 3.46 9.24 4.53
CA THR A 42 2.77 10.36 5.19
C THR A 42 3.68 11.08 6.19
N MET A 43 3.17 12.12 6.86
CA MET A 43 3.92 12.80 7.92
C MET A 43 4.37 11.81 9.01
N PRO A 44 5.58 12.01 9.58
CA PRO A 44 6.47 13.16 9.38
C PRO A 44 7.35 13.14 8.11
N VAL A 45 7.34 12.08 7.29
CA VAL A 45 8.19 12.01 6.07
C VAL A 45 7.70 12.94 4.98
N GLY A 46 6.42 12.84 4.60
CA GLY A 46 5.78 13.78 3.66
C GLY A 46 6.36 13.76 2.24
N LYS A 47 6.82 12.61 1.75
CA LYS A 47 7.49 12.46 0.45
C LYS A 47 7.08 11.19 -0.28
N VAL A 48 7.26 11.17 -1.60
CA VAL A 48 7.21 9.94 -2.38
C VAL A 48 8.55 9.26 -2.28
N VAL A 49 8.58 8.11 -1.61
CA VAL A 49 9.82 7.46 -1.16
C VAL A 49 10.27 6.30 -2.06
N GLY A 50 9.36 5.75 -2.86
CA GLY A 50 9.67 4.58 -3.66
C GLY A 50 8.43 3.99 -4.31
N GLU A 51 8.58 2.79 -4.84
CA GLU A 51 7.51 2.04 -5.47
C GLU A 51 7.68 0.54 -5.29
N PHE A 52 6.58 -0.21 -5.31
CA PHE A 52 6.64 -1.67 -5.37
C PHE A 52 5.87 -2.24 -6.55
N LYS A 53 6.37 -3.38 -7.06
CA LYS A 53 5.66 -4.21 -8.02
C LYS A 53 4.62 -5.07 -7.30
N ILE A 54 3.45 -5.19 -7.92
CA ILE A 54 2.38 -6.05 -7.44
C ILE A 54 2.64 -7.45 -7.98
N LYS A 55 2.76 -8.42 -7.08
CA LYS A 55 2.84 -9.85 -7.43
C LYS A 55 1.45 -10.41 -7.70
N ASP A 56 0.52 -10.18 -6.78
CA ASP A 56 -0.86 -10.61 -6.86
C ASP A 56 -1.79 -9.67 -6.08
N VAL A 57 -3.09 -9.76 -6.34
CA VAL A 57 -4.15 -9.05 -5.62
C VAL A 57 -5.12 -10.05 -5.01
N ILE A 58 -5.07 -10.18 -3.68
CA ILE A 58 -5.86 -11.17 -2.95
C ILE A 58 -7.10 -10.49 -2.37
N SER A 59 -8.28 -11.06 -2.59
CA SER A 59 -9.55 -10.54 -2.09
C SER A 59 -10.37 -11.64 -1.41
N HIS A 60 -10.63 -11.49 -0.11
CA HIS A 60 -11.36 -12.47 0.70
C HIS A 60 -12.11 -11.80 1.85
N THR A 61 -12.86 -12.57 2.64
CA THR A 61 -13.34 -12.08 3.95
C THR A 61 -12.14 -11.70 4.83
N PRO A 62 -12.30 -10.77 5.79
CA PRO A 62 -11.21 -10.38 6.67
C PRO A 62 -10.54 -11.57 7.39
N GLU A 63 -11.30 -12.54 7.90
CA GLU A 63 -10.69 -13.70 8.58
C GLU A 63 -9.86 -14.54 7.61
N SER A 64 -10.39 -14.84 6.42
CA SER A 64 -9.69 -15.67 5.44
C SER A 64 -8.45 -14.96 4.88
N LEU A 65 -8.54 -13.65 4.64
CA LEU A 65 -7.39 -12.85 4.21
C LEU A 65 -6.31 -12.83 5.29
N TRP A 66 -6.69 -12.65 6.56
CA TRP A 66 -5.74 -12.69 7.67
C TRP A 66 -5.01 -14.02 7.73
N GLU A 67 -5.73 -15.15 7.70
CA GLU A 67 -5.08 -16.47 7.77
C GLU A 67 -4.06 -16.70 6.65
N LYS A 68 -4.34 -16.17 5.46
CA LYS A 68 -3.44 -16.25 4.30
C LYS A 68 -2.23 -15.33 4.39
N THR A 69 -2.31 -14.24 5.16
CA THR A 69 -1.32 -13.14 5.10
C THR A 69 -0.63 -12.86 6.43
N LYS A 70 -1.09 -13.42 7.55
CA LYS A 70 -0.66 -13.08 8.92
C LYS A 70 0.84 -13.14 9.15
N GLU A 71 1.51 -14.13 8.56
CA GLU A 71 2.96 -14.35 8.70
C GLU A 71 3.79 -13.17 8.21
N PHE A 72 3.35 -12.49 7.14
CA PHE A 72 4.06 -11.35 6.53
C PHE A 72 3.18 -10.09 6.48
N SER A 73 2.25 -9.95 7.41
CA SER A 73 1.28 -8.84 7.45
C SER A 73 1.91 -7.52 7.87
N GLY A 74 2.99 -7.58 8.65
CA GLY A 74 3.64 -6.43 9.28
C GLY A 74 2.78 -5.70 10.31
N ILE A 75 1.65 -6.27 10.73
CA ILE A 75 0.72 -5.66 11.69
C ILE A 75 0.17 -6.70 12.66
N THR A 76 -0.42 -6.25 13.76
CA THR A 76 -1.09 -7.15 14.69
C THR A 76 -2.48 -7.53 14.18
N LYS A 77 -2.99 -8.68 14.65
CA LYS A 77 -4.37 -9.11 14.40
C LYS A 77 -5.38 -8.03 14.82
N ASN A 78 -5.21 -7.45 16.01
CA ASN A 78 -6.10 -6.41 16.53
C ASN A 78 -6.15 -5.19 15.59
N PHE A 79 -5.01 -4.73 15.08
CA PHE A 79 -4.96 -3.61 14.13
C PHE A 79 -5.68 -3.97 12.82
N PHE A 80 -5.46 -5.19 12.31
CA PHE A 80 -6.13 -5.68 11.10
C PHE A 80 -7.66 -5.73 11.29
N ASP A 81 -8.12 -6.32 12.38
CA ASP A 81 -9.55 -6.49 12.68
C ASP A 81 -10.23 -5.15 12.90
N GLU A 82 -9.59 -4.20 13.62
CA GLU A 82 -10.11 -2.84 13.77
C GLU A 82 -10.24 -2.15 12.41
N TYR A 83 -9.20 -2.25 11.58
CA TYR A 83 -9.19 -1.66 10.25
C TYR A 83 -10.33 -2.21 9.38
N PHE A 84 -10.65 -3.50 9.45
CA PHE A 84 -11.67 -4.16 8.64
C PHE A 84 -13.02 -4.44 9.34
N SER A 85 -13.23 -3.94 10.56
CA SER A 85 -14.37 -4.22 11.45
C SER A 85 -15.79 -4.15 10.85
N THR A 86 -15.98 -3.37 9.78
CA THR A 86 -17.27 -3.16 9.09
C THR A 86 -17.26 -3.64 7.64
N ARG A 87 -16.29 -4.48 7.26
CA ARG A 87 -16.08 -4.88 5.87
C ARG A 87 -16.30 -6.38 5.72
N ALA A 88 -17.22 -6.75 4.82
CA ALA A 88 -17.40 -8.14 4.40
C ALA A 88 -16.27 -8.64 3.48
N LEU A 89 -15.56 -7.70 2.83
CA LEU A 89 -14.48 -7.97 1.88
C LEU A 89 -13.27 -7.11 2.21
N ALA A 90 -12.09 -7.73 2.22
CA ALA A 90 -10.79 -7.12 2.41
C ALA A 90 -9.87 -7.46 1.23
N HIS A 91 -8.95 -6.56 0.93
CA HIS A 91 -8.00 -6.71 -0.17
C HIS A 91 -6.57 -6.58 0.32
N ALA A 92 -5.65 -7.28 -0.34
CA ALA A 92 -4.21 -7.13 -0.15
C ALA A 92 -3.50 -7.09 -1.51
N PHE A 93 -2.58 -6.14 -1.67
CA PHE A 93 -1.54 -6.22 -2.69
C PHE A 93 -0.38 -7.03 -2.13
N GLU A 94 -0.04 -8.16 -2.76
CA GLU A 94 1.21 -8.86 -2.49
C GLU A 94 2.37 -8.10 -3.14
N ILE A 95 3.38 -7.80 -2.33
CA ILE A 95 4.54 -7.02 -2.69
C ILE A 95 5.59 -7.97 -3.27
N ASP A 96 5.93 -7.79 -4.55
CA ASP A 96 6.98 -8.56 -5.23
C ASP A 96 8.37 -8.03 -4.84
N SER A 97 8.60 -6.75 -5.15
CA SER A 97 9.86 -6.05 -4.90
C SER A 97 9.59 -4.58 -4.61
N PHE A 98 10.23 -4.03 -3.58
CA PHE A 98 10.20 -2.60 -3.29
C PHE A 98 11.49 -1.93 -3.78
N LYS A 99 11.34 -0.86 -4.56
CA LYS A 99 12.43 0.03 -4.99
C LYS A 99 12.34 1.33 -4.19
N LEU A 100 13.27 1.50 -3.25
CA LEU A 100 13.48 2.80 -2.59
C LEU A 100 14.13 3.77 -3.59
N TYR A 101 13.72 5.03 -3.57
CA TYR A 101 14.35 6.07 -4.36
C TYR A 101 15.57 6.64 -3.62
N ASP A 102 16.65 6.86 -4.36
CA ASP A 102 17.86 7.49 -3.82
C ASP A 102 17.54 8.90 -3.30
N GLU A 103 16.68 9.63 -4.01
CA GLU A 103 16.15 10.93 -3.63
C GLU A 103 14.62 10.88 -3.56
N PRO A 104 14.00 11.02 -2.36
CA PRO A 104 12.55 11.10 -2.22
C PRO A 104 11.97 12.34 -2.91
N LEU A 105 10.90 12.15 -3.68
CA LEU A 105 10.29 13.22 -4.49
C LEU A 105 9.26 14.02 -3.67
N ALA A 106 9.09 15.30 -3.99
CA ALA A 106 7.94 16.04 -3.49
C ALA A 106 6.67 15.51 -4.19
N ILE A 107 5.54 15.58 -3.48
CA ILE A 107 4.25 15.13 -4.03
C ILE A 107 3.85 15.93 -5.28
N SER A 108 4.23 17.21 -5.34
CA SER A 108 4.03 18.11 -6.48
C SER A 108 4.78 17.68 -7.73
N ASP A 109 5.88 16.93 -7.58
CA ASP A 109 6.69 16.44 -8.71
C ASP A 109 6.03 15.20 -9.34
N VAL A 110 5.13 14.53 -8.62
CA VAL A 110 4.48 13.29 -9.04
C VAL A 110 3.04 13.54 -9.50
N ILE A 111 2.32 14.46 -8.88
CA ILE A 111 0.93 14.81 -9.23
C ILE A 111 0.69 16.32 -9.20
N ALA A 112 -0.05 16.81 -10.19
CA ALA A 112 -0.34 18.23 -10.35
C ALA A 112 -1.12 18.84 -9.17
N SER A 113 -1.91 18.05 -8.44
CA SER A 113 -2.64 18.55 -7.26
C SER A 113 -1.73 18.90 -6.09
N GLY A 114 -0.48 18.39 -6.07
CA GLY A 114 0.44 18.54 -4.94
C GLY A 114 -0.10 18.02 -3.61
N THR A 115 -1.17 17.22 -3.62
CA THR A 115 -1.88 16.78 -2.41
C THR A 115 -1.98 15.25 -2.42
N PRO A 116 -1.45 14.56 -1.39
CA PRO A 116 -1.43 13.11 -1.36
C PRO A 116 -2.85 12.53 -1.34
N PRO A 117 -3.10 11.39 -2.04
CA PRO A 117 -4.45 10.84 -2.14
C PRO A 117 -4.90 10.23 -0.81
N GLN A 118 -6.19 10.38 -0.49
CA GLN A 118 -6.80 9.72 0.67
C GLN A 118 -6.90 8.19 0.48
N SER A 119 -7.25 7.75 -0.73
CA SER A 119 -7.31 6.32 -1.08
C SER A 119 -6.19 5.97 -2.05
N TYR A 120 -6.29 6.47 -3.28
CA TYR A 120 -5.32 6.29 -4.35
C TYR A 120 -5.55 7.31 -5.47
N CYS A 121 -4.56 7.50 -6.35
CA CYS A 121 -4.77 8.14 -7.65
C CYS A 121 -3.95 7.45 -8.75
N TYR A 122 -4.42 7.54 -9.99
CA TYR A 122 -3.68 7.01 -11.14
C TYR A 122 -2.60 8.00 -11.53
N ILE A 123 -1.42 7.48 -11.86
CA ILE A 123 -0.31 8.25 -12.41
C ILE A 123 0.15 7.56 -13.70
N ASN A 124 0.45 8.37 -14.71
CA ASN A 124 0.85 7.90 -16.03
C ASN A 124 2.31 7.46 -16.04
#